data_AF-A0A821VVK0-F1
#
_entry.id   AF-A0A821VVK0-F1
#
_cell.length_a   1.000
_cell.length_b   1.000
_cell.length_c   1.000
_cell.angle_alpha   90.00
_cell.angle_beta   90.00
_cell.angle_gamma   90.00
#
_symmetry.space_group_name_H-M   'P 1'
#
loop_
_entity.id
_entity.type
_entity.pdbx_description
1 polymer ?
#
loop_
_entity_poly.entity_id
_entity_poly.type
_entity_poly.pdbx_seq_one_letter_code
_entity_poly.pdbx_strand_id
1 'polypeptide(L)'
;MSKRNFNEIFICIQCVLNADNQNEKYFQRIPAFITIDFEKAVENAFALVFPQCKILGCFFHFKQSIWRNISELGLKKEFMENYVSRRTMKNLAALVFVPEQNVIQEFTHIKENASDVLDGK
;
A
#
# COMPACT_ATOMS: atom_id res chain seq x y z
N MET A 1 10.34 -11.51 0.23
CA MET A 1 8.97 -11.77 0.73
C MET A 1 8.29 -12.64 -0.33
N SER A 2 7.82 -13.84 0.02
CA SER A 2 7.13 -14.72 -0.94
C SER A 2 5.81 -14.05 -1.37
N LYS A 3 5.51 -14.04 -2.67
CA LYS A 3 4.22 -13.53 -3.17
C LYS A 3 3.12 -14.49 -2.70
N ARG A 4 2.05 -13.98 -2.07
CA ARG A 4 0.94 -14.83 -1.66
C ARG A 4 0.23 -15.43 -2.87
N ASN A 5 -0.23 -16.67 -2.74
CA ASN A 5 -0.95 -17.38 -3.79
C ASN A 5 -2.43 -16.98 -3.78
N PHE A 6 -2.98 -16.63 -4.95
CA PHE A 6 -4.38 -16.24 -5.10
C PHE A 6 -5.35 -17.32 -4.59
N ASN A 7 -5.12 -18.60 -4.94
CA ASN A 7 -6.03 -19.69 -4.57
C ASN A 7 -6.06 -19.90 -3.05
N GLU A 8 -4.92 -19.80 -2.38
CA GLU A 8 -4.84 -19.92 -0.92
C GLU A 8 -5.60 -18.78 -0.24
N ILE A 9 -5.41 -17.53 -0.70
CA ILE A 9 -6.12 -16.37 -0.16
C ILE A 9 -7.62 -16.50 -0.39
N PHE A 10 -8.03 -16.86 -1.61
CA PHE A 10 -9.44 -17.00 -1.96
C PHE A 10 -10.13 -18.06 -1.09
N ILE A 11 -9.52 -19.23 -0.92
CA ILE A 11 -10.03 -20.29 -0.05
C ILE A 11 -10.12 -19.79 1.40
N CYS A 12 -9.08 -19.13 1.92
CA CYS A 12 -9.11 -18.58 3.28
C CYS A 12 -10.27 -17.59 3.49
N ILE A 13 -10.51 -16.68 2.53
CA ILE A 13 -11.63 -15.74 2.61
C ILE A 13 -12.96 -16.48 2.62
N GLN A 14 -13.14 -17.48 1.74
CA GLN A 14 -14.35 -18.31 1.70
C GLN A 14 -14.55 -19.09 3.00
N CYS A 15 -13.48 -19.65 3.59
CA CYS A 15 -13.54 -20.35 4.86
C CYS A 15 -13.98 -19.45 6.01
N VAL A 16 -13.45 -18.23 6.10
CA VAL A 16 -13.86 -17.24 7.12
C VAL A 16 -15.33 -16.87 6.94
N LEU A 17 -15.76 -16.62 5.70
CA LEU A 17 -17.16 -16.30 5.39
C LEU A 17 -18.12 -17.44 5.73
N ASN A 18 -17.75 -18.68 5.42
CA ASN A 18 -18.57 -19.85 5.72
C ASN A 18 -18.61 -20.17 7.22
N ALA A 19 -17.54 -19.89 7.97
CA ALA A 19 -17.53 -20.00 9.43
C ALA A 19 -18.45 -18.96 10.09
N ASP A 20 -18.50 -17.73 9.56
CA ASP A 20 -19.41 -16.68 10.02
C ASP A 20 -20.88 -16.95 9.66
N ASN A 21 -21.15 -17.74 8.62
CA ASN A 21 -22.52 -18.10 8.20
C ASN A 21 -23.28 -18.98 9.22
N GLN A 22 -22.60 -19.55 10.22
CA GLN A 22 -23.26 -20.20 11.37
C GLN A 22 -23.80 -19.19 12.41
N ASN A 23 -23.52 -17.89 12.21
CA ASN A 23 -24.11 -16.77 12.93
C ASN A 23 -24.73 -15.78 11.90
N GLU A 24 -25.96 -16.06 11.45
CA GLU A 24 -26.72 -15.29 10.43
C GLU A 24 -26.70 -13.75 10.59
N LYS A 25 -26.41 -13.23 11.78
CA LYS A 25 -26.32 -11.79 12.07
C LYS A 25 -25.17 -11.05 11.39
N TYR A 26 -24.06 -11.70 11.05
CA TYR A 26 -22.86 -11.02 10.56
C TYR A 26 -22.71 -11.06 9.03
N PHE A 27 -23.26 -12.09 8.37
CA PHE A 27 -23.13 -12.27 6.92
C PHE A 27 -23.97 -11.29 6.07
N GLN A 28 -25.00 -10.66 6.66
CA GLN A 28 -25.84 -9.71 5.92
C GLN A 28 -25.17 -8.36 5.61
N ARG A 29 -23.95 -8.09 6.12
CA ARG A 29 -23.27 -6.80 5.92
C ARG A 29 -22.09 -6.96 4.98
N ILE A 30 -22.35 -6.77 3.68
CA ILE A 30 -21.28 -6.54 2.70
C ILE A 30 -20.53 -5.26 3.15
N PRO A 31 -19.21 -5.31 3.38
CA PRO A 31 -18.49 -4.13 3.80
C PRO A 31 -18.55 -3.05 2.72
N ALA A 32 -18.55 -1.77 3.10
CA ALA A 32 -18.44 -0.70 2.11
C ALA A 32 -17.00 -0.58 1.57
N PHE A 33 -16.01 -0.87 2.43
CA PHE A 33 -14.59 -0.72 2.13
C PHE A 33 -13.79 -1.90 2.68
N ILE A 34 -12.78 -2.33 1.92
CA ILE A 34 -11.79 -3.32 2.36
C ILE A 34 -10.41 -2.69 2.18
N THR A 35 -9.60 -2.68 3.23
CA THR A 35 -8.23 -2.17 3.16
C THR A 35 -7.25 -3.34 3.12
N ILE A 36 -6.40 -3.38 2.09
CA ILE A 36 -5.46 -4.50 1.86
C ILE A 36 -4.03 -3.98 1.69
N ASP A 37 -3.06 -4.89 1.77
CA ASP A 37 -1.74 -4.62 1.20
C ASP A 37 -1.81 -4.65 -0.33
N PHE A 38 -0.85 -4.01 -1.00
CA PHE A 38 -0.84 -3.82 -2.45
C PHE A 38 -0.50 -5.10 -3.23
N GLU A 39 -0.75 -6.29 -2.66
CA GLU A 39 -0.52 -7.56 -3.34
C GLU A 39 -1.68 -7.89 -4.28
N LYS A 40 -1.38 -7.99 -5.58
CA LYS A 40 -2.39 -8.27 -6.61
C LYS A 40 -3.21 -9.53 -6.38
N ALA A 41 -2.60 -10.58 -5.81
CA ALA A 41 -3.33 -11.80 -5.48
C ALA A 41 -4.43 -11.55 -4.42
N VAL A 42 -4.14 -10.71 -3.43
CA VAL A 42 -5.08 -10.31 -2.38
C VAL A 42 -6.18 -9.43 -2.96
N GLU A 43 -5.80 -8.41 -3.74
CA GLU A 43 -6.73 -7.51 -4.44
C GLU A 43 -7.73 -8.29 -5.29
N ASN A 44 -7.25 -9.20 -6.13
CA ASN A 44 -8.09 -10.00 -7.00
C ASN A 44 -9.02 -10.93 -6.22
N ALA A 45 -8.54 -11.54 -5.13
CA ALA A 45 -9.36 -12.44 -4.32
C ALA A 45 -10.51 -11.68 -3.65
N PHE A 46 -10.23 -10.52 -3.04
CA PHE A 46 -11.27 -9.69 -2.45
C PHE A 46 -12.23 -9.09 -3.48
N ALA A 47 -11.74 -8.71 -4.66
CA ALA A 47 -12.59 -8.21 -5.74
C ALA A 47 -13.58 -9.27 -6.24
N LEU A 48 -13.15 -10.54 -6.26
CA LEU A 48 -14.00 -11.67 -6.65
C LEU A 48 -15.05 -12.00 -5.58
N VAL A 49 -14.65 -11.99 -4.31
CA VAL A 49 -15.53 -12.32 -3.18
C VAL A 49 -16.53 -11.20 -2.89
N PHE A 50 -16.09 -9.95 -2.95
CA PHE A 50 -16.92 -8.78 -2.65
C PHE A 50 -16.89 -7.75 -3.77
N PRO A 51 -17.55 -8.02 -4.91
CA PRO A 51 -17.49 -7.14 -6.09
C PRO A 51 -18.10 -5.75 -5.86
N GLN A 52 -18.92 -5.58 -4.82
CA GLN A 52 -19.54 -4.30 -4.46
C GLN A 52 -18.71 -3.49 -3.46
N CYS A 53 -17.64 -4.06 -2.88
CA CYS A 53 -16.77 -3.35 -1.94
C CYS A 53 -15.78 -2.46 -2.68
N LYS A 54 -15.50 -1.28 -2.12
CA LYS A 54 -14.35 -0.50 -2.56
C LYS A 54 -13.07 -1.02 -1.90
N ILE A 55 -12.14 -1.50 -2.70
CA ILE A 55 -10.81 -1.92 -2.23
C ILE A 55 -9.90 -0.71 -2.11
N LEU A 56 -9.24 -0.56 -0.97
CA LEU A 56 -8.32 0.53 -0.64
C LEU A 56 -6.94 -0.02 -0.31
N GLY A 57 -5.89 0.69 -0.73
CA GLY A 57 -4.52 0.39 -0.33
C GLY A 57 -4.25 0.83 1.12
N CYS A 58 -3.54 0.00 1.88
CA CYS A 58 -3.19 0.31 3.26
C CYS A 58 -2.00 1.30 3.35
N PHE A 59 -2.25 2.52 3.84
CA PHE A 59 -1.20 3.53 4.02
C PHE A 59 -0.07 3.09 4.97
N PHE A 60 -0.38 2.29 5.99
CA PHE A 60 0.62 1.75 6.90
C PHE A 60 1.61 0.84 6.17
N HIS A 61 1.12 -0.13 5.39
CA HIS A 61 1.95 -1.01 4.58
C HIS A 61 2.69 -0.25 3.47
N PHE A 62 2.09 0.78 2.89
CA PHE A 62 2.77 1.66 1.92
C PHE A 62 4.01 2.32 2.55
N LYS A 63 3.87 2.95 3.72
CA LYS A 63 4.99 3.56 4.45
C LYS A 63 6.06 2.54 4.84
N GLN A 64 5.68 1.33 5.25
CA GLN A 64 6.63 0.26 5.52
C GLN A 64 7.44 -0.12 4.28
N SER A 65 6.80 -0.23 3.12
CA SER A 65 7.48 -0.53 1.86
C SER A 65 8.45 0.59 1.46
N ILE A 66 8.07 1.86 1.63
CA ILE A 66 8.99 3.00 1.44
C ILE A 66 10.19 2.88 2.38
N TRP A 67 9.97 2.66 3.67
CA TRP A 67 11.05 2.55 4.66
C TRP A 67 12.00 1.38 4.37
N ARG A 68 11.47 0.26 3.90
CA ARG A 68 12.25 -0.90 3.49
C ARG A 68 13.16 -0.54 2.31
N ASN A 69 12.64 0.13 1.29
CA ASN A 69 13.45 0.60 0.16
C ASN A 69 14.53 1.60 0.61
N ILE A 70 14.21 2.58 1.46
CA ILE A 70 15.20 3.50 2.05
C ILE A 70 16.31 2.70 2.76
N SER A 71 15.93 1.64 3.47
CA SER A 71 16.85 0.77 4.19
C SER A 71 17.75 -0.03 3.25
N GLU A 72 17.17 -0.69 2.25
CA GLU A 72 17.86 -1.57 1.30
C GLU A 72 18.80 -0.79 0.37
N LEU A 73 18.46 0.46 0.03
CA LEU A 73 19.32 1.36 -0.75
C LEU A 73 20.43 2.02 0.08
N GLY A 74 20.53 1.71 1.38
CA GLY A 74 21.52 2.29 2.28
C GLY A 74 21.34 3.79 2.48
N LEU A 75 20.09 4.27 2.46
CA LEU A 75 19.71 5.68 2.61
C LEU A 75 19.24 6.04 4.03
N LYS A 76 19.38 5.13 5.01
CA LYS A 76 18.97 5.40 6.41
C LYS A 76 19.68 6.60 7.00
N LYS A 77 21.01 6.67 6.86
CA LYS A 77 21.82 7.78 7.38
C LYS A 77 21.36 9.11 6.76
N GLU A 78 21.24 9.12 5.44
CA GLU A 78 20.77 10.25 4.65
C GLU A 78 19.38 10.73 5.10
N PHE A 79 18.44 9.81 5.30
CA PHE A 79 17.12 10.13 5.85
C PHE A 79 17.19 10.74 7.26
N MET A 80 18.10 10.25 8.12
CA MET A 80 18.22 10.67 9.52
C MET A 80 19.01 11.96 9.72
N GLU A 81 19.89 12.32 8.77
CA GLU A 81 20.83 13.44 8.93
C GLU A 81 20.55 14.58 7.96
N ASN A 82 19.99 14.32 6.77
CA ASN A 82 19.69 15.34 5.78
C ASN A 82 18.18 15.68 5.75
N TYR A 83 17.87 16.96 5.99
CA TYR A 83 16.50 17.46 5.98
C TYR A 83 15.82 17.35 4.60
N VAL A 84 16.54 17.69 3.52
CA VAL A 84 16.04 17.63 2.14
C VAL A 84 15.68 16.19 1.80
N SER A 85 16.60 15.25 2.04
CA SER A 85 16.40 13.82 1.82
C SER A 85 15.22 13.25 2.59
N ARG A 86 15.13 13.59 3.88
CA ARG A 86 13.98 13.20 4.72
C ARG A 86 12.68 13.76 4.19
N ARG A 87 12.65 15.03 3.78
CA ARG A 87 11.48 15.69 3.23
C ARG A 87 11.07 15.04 1.91
N THR A 88 11.98 14.81 0.98
CA THR A 88 11.73 14.13 -0.30
C THR A 88 11.13 12.75 -0.08
N MET A 89 11.71 11.94 0.82
CA MET A 89 11.20 10.60 1.14
C MET A 89 9.83 10.64 1.84
N LYS A 90 9.55 11.65 2.68
CA LYS A 90 8.23 11.86 3.27
C LYS A 90 7.20 12.34 2.24
N ASN A 91 7.59 13.16 1.28
CA ASN A 91 6.72 13.61 0.20
C ASN A 91 6.30 12.44 -0.69
N LEU A 92 7.20 11.48 -0.96
CA LEU A 92 6.83 10.23 -1.64
C LEU A 92 5.70 9.48 -0.91
N ALA A 93 5.76 9.43 0.43
CA ALA A 93 4.68 8.83 1.22
C ALA A 93 3.38 9.67 1.16
N ALA A 94 3.49 10.99 1.02
CA ALA A 94 2.35 11.90 0.98
C ALA A 94 1.58 11.89 -0.36
N LEU A 95 2.16 11.32 -1.43
CA LEU A 95 1.50 11.22 -2.75
C LEU A 95 0.14 10.52 -2.71
N VAL A 96 -0.11 9.65 -1.71
CA VAL A 96 -1.42 9.01 -1.53
C VAL A 96 -2.57 9.97 -1.23
N PHE A 97 -2.24 11.20 -0.81
CA PHE A 97 -3.22 12.24 -0.50
C PHE A 97 -3.39 13.25 -1.64
N VAL A 98 -2.62 13.11 -2.72
CA VAL A 98 -2.71 13.94 -3.91
C VAL A 98 -3.88 13.43 -4.76
N PRO A 99 -4.74 14.30 -5.31
CA PRO A 99 -5.75 13.91 -6.28
C PRO A 99 -5.11 13.14 -7.44
N GLU A 100 -5.75 12.07 -7.91
CA GLU A 100 -5.18 11.13 -8.89
C GLU A 100 -4.62 11.85 -10.14
N GLN A 101 -5.35 12.83 -10.66
CA GLN A 101 -4.96 13.63 -11.82
C GLN A 101 -3.66 14.43 -11.64
N ASN A 102 -3.27 14.72 -10.39
CA ASN A 102 -2.09 15.50 -10.04
C ASN A 102 -0.91 14.62 -9.60
N VAL A 103 -1.11 13.32 -9.37
CA VAL A 103 -0.07 12.43 -8.81
C VAL A 103 1.19 12.42 -9.66
N ILE A 104 1.05 12.37 -10.99
CA ILE A 104 2.20 12.37 -11.93
C ILE A 104 2.98 13.68 -11.83
N GLN A 105 2.27 14.81 -11.76
CA GLN A 105 2.89 16.13 -11.65
C GLN A 105 3.65 16.26 -10.32
N GLU A 106 3.01 15.93 -9.20
CA GLU A 106 3.63 16.01 -7.88
C GLU A 106 4.80 15.04 -7.73
N PHE A 107 4.72 13.84 -8.31
CA PHE A 107 5.84 12.90 -8.34
C PHE A 107 7.02 13.46 -9.13
N THR A 108 6.77 14.06 -10.30
CA THR A 108 7.81 14.71 -11.12
C THR A 108 8.48 15.83 -10.33
N HIS A 109 7.70 16.69 -9.68
CA HIS A 109 8.21 17.76 -8.84
C HIS A 109 9.07 17.22 -7.67
N ILE A 110 8.64 16.14 -7.00
CA ILE A 110 9.45 15.49 -5.95
C ILE A 110 10.78 14.97 -6.52
N LYS A 111 10.76 14.38 -7.72
CA LYS A 111 11.93 13.81 -8.38
C LYS A 111 12.93 14.89 -8.79
N GLU A 112 12.48 16.00 -9.36
CA GLU A 112 13.33 17.11 -9.79
C GLU A 112 14.03 17.80 -8.61
N ASN A 113 13.36 17.87 -7.46
CA ASN A 113 13.91 18.43 -6.22
C ASN A 113 14.69 17.40 -5.38
N ALA A 114 14.94 16.20 -5.90
CA ALA A 114 15.71 15.16 -5.20
C ALA A 114 17.23 15.25 -5.45
N SER A 115 17.68 16.15 -6.31
CA SER A 115 19.06 16.21 -6.86
C SER A 115 20.17 16.45 -5.83
N ASP A 116 19.90 17.04 -4.66
CA ASP A 116 20.94 17.21 -3.63
C ASP A 116 21.20 15.94 -2.78
N VAL A 117 20.51 14.82 -3.07
CA VAL A 117 20.45 13.62 -2.21
C VAL A 117 21.19 12.40 -2.79
N LEU A 118 21.35 12.35 -4.12
CA LEU A 118 21.81 11.15 -4.84
C LEU A 118 23.14 11.33 -5.58
N ASP A 119 23.60 12.57 -5.78
CA ASP A 119 24.81 12.89 -6.56
C ASP A 119 26.13 12.62 -5.81
N GLY A 120 26.07 11.95 -4.66
CA GLY A 120 27.22 11.54 -3.84
C GLY A 120 27.48 10.04 -3.76
N LYS A 121 26.84 9.22 -4.62
CA LYS A 121 27.08 7.78 -4.74
C LYS A 121 27.48 7.40 -6.17
#